data_AF-A0A4U5Q7J1-F1
#
_entry.id   AF-A0A4U5Q7J1-F1
#
_cell.length_a   1.000
_cell.length_b   1.000
_cell.length_c   1.000
_cell.angle_alpha   90.00
_cell.angle_beta   90.00
_cell.angle_gamma   90.00
#
_symmetry.space_group_name_H-M   'P 1'
#
loop_
_entity.id
_entity.type
_entity.pdbx_description
1 polymer ?
#
loop_
_entity_poly.entity_id
_entity_poly.type
_entity_poly.pdbx_seq_one_letter_code
_entity_poly.pdbx_strand_id
1 'polypeptide(L)'
;MNKRGDCASGVECYMKQYDASEKKAIEEIQKMDVNAWKDINEDCMRPTNAPMLLLQHFVNLIRVTDVSYGNDDDAYTIPSSLKDYVTLLYIEQVPMYE
;
A
#
# COMPACT_ATOMS: atom_id res chain seq x y z
N MET A 1 7.74 -12.79 17.14
CA MET A 1 8.81 -12.02 17.79
C MET A 1 9.74 -11.52 16.72
N ASN A 2 9.71 -10.21 16.51
CA ASN A 2 10.59 -9.47 15.61
C ASN A 2 12.06 -9.91 15.75
N LYS A 3 12.65 -10.38 14.63
CA LYS A 3 14.04 -10.87 14.58
C LYS A 3 15.08 -9.75 14.64
N ARG A 4 14.70 -8.49 14.36
CA ARG A 4 15.59 -7.32 14.29
C ARG A 4 15.60 -6.48 15.57
N GLY A 5 14.69 -6.73 16.51
CA GLY A 5 14.55 -5.96 17.74
C GLY A 5 13.86 -4.59 17.53
N ASP A 6 13.19 -4.38 16.40
CA ASP A 6 12.41 -3.16 16.18
C ASP A 6 11.14 -3.12 17.04
N CYS A 7 10.44 -1.98 17.02
CA CYS A 7 9.14 -1.84 17.68
C CYS A 7 8.12 -2.89 17.17
N ALA A 8 7.11 -3.15 18.00
CA ALA A 8 6.07 -4.13 17.67
C ALA A 8 5.33 -3.71 16.39
N SER A 9 5.21 -4.65 15.45
CA SER A 9 4.46 -4.41 14.21
C SER A 9 2.95 -4.32 14.46
N GLY A 10 2.19 -3.83 13.48
CA GLY A 10 0.71 -3.83 13.56
C GLY A 10 0.14 -5.23 13.78
N VAL A 11 0.72 -6.26 13.13
CA VAL A 11 0.36 -7.67 13.33
C VAL A 11 0.63 -8.12 14.76
N GLU A 12 1.82 -7.84 15.30
CA GLU A 12 2.18 -8.21 16.67
C GLU A 12 1.30 -7.51 17.71
N CYS A 13 0.98 -6.22 17.49
CA CYS A 13 0.05 -5.47 18.31
C CYS A 13 -1.36 -6.07 18.26
N TYR A 14 -1.87 -6.43 17.09
CA TYR A 14 -3.18 -7.05 16.93
C TYR A 14 -3.26 -8.41 17.64
N MET A 15 -2.26 -9.27 17.42
CA MET A 15 -2.17 -10.57 18.09
C MET A 15 -2.20 -10.42 19.61
N LYS A 16 -1.40 -9.48 20.16
CA LYS A 16 -1.33 -9.24 21.60
C LYS A 16 -2.62 -8.66 22.16
N GLN A 17 -3.27 -7.76 21.43
CA GLN A 17 -4.49 -7.09 21.91
C GLN A 17 -5.71 -8.03 21.92
N TYR A 18 -5.82 -8.92 20.93
CA TYR A 18 -7.00 -9.76 20.73
C TYR A 18 -6.76 -11.25 20.98
N ASP A 19 -5.58 -11.62 21.50
CA ASP A 19 -5.12 -13.01 21.65
C ASP A 19 -5.33 -13.84 20.36
N ALA A 20 -5.01 -13.20 19.23
CA ALA A 20 -5.26 -13.74 17.90
C ALA A 20 -4.02 -14.46 17.34
N SER A 21 -4.24 -15.44 16.47
CA SER A 21 -3.15 -16.01 15.68
C SER A 21 -2.62 -15.00 14.66
N GLU A 22 -1.37 -15.17 14.22
CA GLU A 22 -0.76 -14.30 13.19
C GLU A 22 -1.59 -14.27 11.90
N LYS A 23 -2.04 -15.44 11.43
CA LYS A 23 -2.92 -15.55 10.27
C LYS A 23 -4.19 -14.72 10.45
N LYS A 24 -4.82 -14.81 11.62
CA LYS A 24 -6.05 -14.06 11.93
C LYS A 24 -5.78 -12.55 11.97
N ALA A 25 -4.65 -12.13 12.54
CA ALA A 25 -4.25 -10.74 12.56
C ALA A 25 -4.04 -10.18 11.15
N ILE A 26 -3.33 -10.91 10.28
CA ILE A 26 -3.12 -10.52 8.87
C ILE A 26 -4.46 -10.42 8.13
N GLU A 27 -5.33 -11.42 8.26
CA GLU A 27 -6.66 -11.40 7.62
C GLU A 27 -7.52 -10.20 8.05
N GLU A 28 -7.47 -9.82 9.32
CA GLU A 28 -8.25 -8.67 9.81
C GLU A 28 -7.63 -7.33 9.38
N ILE A 29 -6.30 -7.21 9.35
CA ILE A 29 -5.62 -6.03 8.81
C ILE A 29 -5.94 -5.86 7.31
N GLN A 30 -5.87 -6.94 6.52
CA GLN A 30 -6.24 -6.90 5.10
C GLN A 30 -7.71 -6.47 4.88
N LYS A 31 -8.63 -6.86 5.77
CA LYS A 31 -10.02 -6.36 5.73
C LYS A 31 -10.10 -4.86 6.03
N MET A 32 -9.30 -4.37 6.98
CA MET A 32 -9.22 -2.93 7.27
C MET A 32 -8.72 -2.17 6.05
N ASP A 33 -7.70 -2.68 5.34
CA ASP A 33 -7.19 -2.08 4.11
C ASP A 33 -8.27 -2.03 3.01
N VAL A 34 -9.01 -3.12 2.80
CA VAL A 34 -10.12 -3.18 1.83
C VAL A 34 -11.22 -2.19 2.19
N ASN A 35 -11.53 -2.02 3.47
CA ASN A 35 -12.54 -1.05 3.91
C ASN A 35 -12.04 0.39 3.75
N ALA A 36 -10.78 0.67 4.10
CA ALA A 36 -10.18 1.99 3.86
C ALA A 36 -10.21 2.38 2.38
N TRP A 37 -9.96 1.42 1.47
CA TRP A 37 -10.12 1.64 0.03
C TRP A 37 -11.55 1.99 -0.39
N LYS A 38 -12.58 1.43 0.26
CA LYS A 38 -13.98 1.80 0.00
C LYS A 38 -14.28 3.22 0.46
N ASP A 39 -13.80 3.59 1.64
CA ASP A 39 -13.98 4.94 2.19
C ASP A 39 -13.31 6.00 1.28
N ILE A 40 -12.07 5.73 0.82
CA ILE A 40 -11.37 6.61 -0.14
C ILE A 40 -12.15 6.76 -1.45
N ASN A 41 -12.71 5.66 -1.96
CA ASN A 41 -13.52 5.70 -3.19
C ASN A 41 -14.80 6.50 -2.99
N GLU A 42 -15.44 6.38 -1.81
CA GLU A 42 -16.61 7.18 -1.44
C GLU A 42 -16.29 8.68 -1.35
N ASP A 43 -15.19 9.05 -0.70
CA ASP A 43 -14.73 10.43 -0.60
C ASP A 43 -14.42 11.08 -1.97
N CYS A 44 -14.10 10.25 -2.98
CA CYS A 44 -13.87 10.69 -4.34
C CYS A 44 -15.16 10.84 -5.18
N MET A 45 -16.32 10.41 -4.67
CA MET A 45 -17.60 10.57 -5.36
C MET A 45 -18.11 12.02 -5.28
N ARG A 46 -18.81 12.48 -6.33
CA ARG A 46 -19.35 13.86 -6.37
C ARG A 46 -20.67 13.94 -5.60
N PRO A 47 -20.95 15.05 -4.89
CA PRO A 47 -20.07 16.20 -4.66
C PRO A 47 -18.94 15.86 -3.69
N THR A 48 -17.73 16.36 -3.93
CA THR A 48 -16.57 16.08 -3.08
C THR A 48 -16.43 17.10 -1.96
N ASN A 49 -15.97 16.65 -0.78
CA ASN A 49 -15.70 17.51 0.38
C ASN A 49 -14.39 18.34 0.26
N ALA A 50 -13.52 17.97 -0.69
CA ALA A 50 -12.26 18.64 -0.97
C ALA A 50 -12.06 18.79 -2.49
N PRO A 51 -11.13 19.65 -2.95
CA PRO A 51 -10.77 19.74 -4.36
C PRO A 51 -10.29 18.39 -4.92
N MET A 52 -10.79 18.00 -6.09
CA MET A 52 -10.45 16.72 -6.71
C MET A 52 -8.93 16.50 -6.90
N LEU A 53 -8.19 17.57 -7.20
CA LEU A 53 -6.72 17.52 -7.33
C LEU A 53 -6.03 17.08 -6.03
N LEU A 54 -6.56 17.51 -4.87
CA LEU A 54 -6.02 17.13 -3.57
C LEU A 54 -6.35 15.67 -3.26
N LEU A 55 -7.60 15.25 -3.50
CA LEU A 55 -8.03 13.85 -3.32
C LEU A 55 -7.20 12.90 -4.20
N GLN A 56 -6.98 13.26 -5.46
CA GLN A 56 -6.15 12.47 -6.37
C GLN A 56 -4.71 12.32 -5.87
N HIS A 57 -4.15 13.36 -5.24
CA HIS A 57 -2.81 13.28 -4.66
C HIS A 57 -2.75 12.23 -3.52
N PHE A 58 -3.73 12.23 -2.62
CA PHE A 58 -3.83 11.24 -1.55
C PHE A 58 -4.06 9.82 -2.09
N VAL A 59 -4.96 9.66 -3.06
CA VAL A 59 -5.19 8.37 -3.73
C VAL A 59 -3.90 7.86 -4.35
N ASN A 60 -3.16 8.70 -5.06
CA ASN A 60 -1.90 8.30 -5.66
C ASN A 60 -0.83 7.94 -4.62
N LEU A 61 -0.77 8.63 -3.48
CA LEU A 61 0.14 8.28 -2.39
C LEU A 61 -0.16 6.89 -1.84
N ILE A 62 -1.44 6.55 -1.67
CA ILE A 62 -1.86 5.23 -1.18
C ILE A 62 -1.58 4.16 -2.24
N ARG A 63 -1.80 4.43 -3.54
CA ARG A 63 -1.43 3.49 -4.60
C ARG A 63 0.06 3.11 -4.61
N VAL A 64 0.94 4.00 -4.14
CA VAL A 64 2.37 3.67 -4.01
C VAL A 64 2.56 2.51 -3.04
N THR A 65 1.76 2.37 -1.99
CA THR A 65 1.90 1.25 -1.05
C THR A 65 1.59 -0.08 -1.73
N ASP A 66 0.58 -0.15 -2.59
CA ASP A 66 0.25 -1.35 -3.35
C ASP A 66 1.33 -1.72 -4.36
N VAL A 67 1.96 -0.71 -4.99
CA VAL A 67 3.07 -0.93 -5.94
C VAL A 67 4.35 -1.36 -5.24
N SER A 68 4.67 -0.75 -4.10
CA SER A 68 5.93 -0.98 -3.37
C SER A 68 5.91 -2.19 -2.45
N TYR A 69 4.75 -2.53 -1.89
CA TYR A 69 4.59 -3.60 -0.89
C TYR A 69 3.66 -4.73 -1.34
N GLY A 70 3.18 -4.69 -2.59
CA GLY A 70 2.38 -5.75 -3.17
C GLY A 70 3.16 -7.07 -3.25
N ASN A 71 2.43 -8.19 -3.28
CA ASN A 71 2.98 -9.55 -3.35
C ASN A 71 3.96 -9.91 -2.21
N ASP A 72 3.73 -9.35 -1.01
CA ASP A 72 4.58 -9.54 0.18
C ASP A 72 6.05 -9.11 -0.04
N ASP A 73 6.27 -8.10 -0.89
CA ASP A 73 7.58 -7.52 -1.20
C ASP A 73 7.89 -6.29 -0.32
N ASP A 74 9.17 -6.00 -0.08
CA ASP A 74 9.63 -4.69 0.42
C ASP A 74 10.47 -4.04 -0.68
N ALA A 75 9.79 -3.71 -1.78
CA ALA A 75 10.44 -3.23 -2.99
C ALA A 75 11.10 -1.85 -2.79
N TYR A 76 10.74 -1.15 -1.72
CA TYR A 76 11.33 0.14 -1.38
C TYR A 76 12.72 -0.01 -0.76
N THR A 77 12.85 -0.83 0.30
CA THR A 77 14.14 -1.04 0.96
C THR A 77 15.03 -1.98 0.17
N ILE A 78 14.43 -3.02 -0.43
CA ILE A 78 15.09 -4.00 -1.27
C ILE A 78 14.56 -3.74 -2.69
N PRO A 79 15.29 -3.00 -3.56
CA PRO A 79 14.77 -2.55 -4.85
C PRO A 79 14.71 -3.68 -5.88
N SER A 80 13.92 -4.71 -5.59
CA SER A 80 13.60 -5.87 -6.41
C SER A 80 12.76 -5.45 -7.61
N SER A 81 11.49 -5.11 -7.37
CA SER A 81 10.49 -4.82 -8.40
C SER A 81 10.40 -3.33 -8.77
N LEU A 82 10.66 -2.41 -7.84
CA LEU A 82 10.64 -0.97 -8.13
C LEU A 82 11.70 -0.53 -9.13
N LYS A 83 12.85 -1.22 -9.19
CA LYS A 83 13.91 -0.91 -10.15
C LYS A 83 13.43 -1.05 -11.60
N ASP A 84 12.62 -2.06 -11.89
CA ASP A 84 12.09 -2.30 -13.22
C ASP A 84 11.10 -1.19 -13.59
N TYR A 85 10.21 -0.79 -12.67
CA TYR A 85 9.31 0.34 -12.88
C TYR A 85 10.06 1.66 -13.12
N VAL A 86 11.11 1.95 -12.35
CA VAL A 86 11.94 3.15 -12.57
C VAL A 86 12.59 3.12 -13.95
N THR A 87 13.08 1.95 -14.37
CA THR A 87 13.70 1.78 -15.69
C THR A 87 12.69 2.03 -16.81
N LEU A 88 11.50 1.43 -16.72
CA LEU A 88 10.43 1.64 -17.71
C LEU A 88 9.91 3.08 -17.76
N LEU A 89 9.81 3.76 -16.62
CA LEU A 89 9.21 5.10 -16.55
C LEU A 89 10.19 6.23 -16.88
N TYR A 90 11.48 6.05 -16.57
CA TYR A 90 12.45 7.16 -16.60
C TYR A 90 13.70 6.89 -17.45
N ILE A 91 13.95 5.64 -17.88
CA ILE A 91 15.14 5.29 -18.65
C ILE A 91 14.75 4.85 -20.07
N GLU A 92 13.79 3.94 -20.18
CA GLU A 92 13.35 3.40 -21.45
C GLU A 92 12.36 4.35 -22.16
N GLN A 93 12.47 4.40 -23.49
CA GLN A 93 11.52 5.15 -24.31
C GLN A 93 10.36 4.24 -24.70
N VAL A 94 9.14 4.78 -24.65
CA VAL A 94 7.97 4.09 -25.19
C VAL A 94 8.18 3.89 -26.70
N PRO A 95 8.13 2.66 -27.22
CA PRO A 95 8.28 2.42 -28.65
C PRO A 95 7.18 3.15 -29.42
N MET A 96 7.59 3.95 -30.40
CA MET A 96 6.66 4.53 -31.36
C MET A 96 6.43 3.49 -32.45
N TYR A 97 5.23 2.91 -32.50
CA TYR A 97 4.81 2.11 -33.65
C TYR A 97 4.25 3.06 -34.71
N GLU A 98 4.67 2.88 -35.97
CA GLU A 98 4.09 3.54 -37.15
C GLU A 98 2.71 2.96 -37.49
#